data_AF-A0A7C7YA10-F1
#
_entry.id   AF-A0A7C7YA10-F1
#
_cell.length_a   1.000
_cell.length_b   1.000
_cell.length_c   1.000
_cell.angle_alpha   90.00
_cell.angle_beta   90.00
_cell.angle_gamma   90.00
#
_symmetry.space_group_name_H-M   'P 1'
#
loop_
_entity.id
_entity.type
_entity.pdbx_description
1 polymer ?
#
loop_
_entity_poly.entity_id
_entity_poly.type
_entity_poly.pdbx_seq_one_letter_code
_entity_poly.pdbx_strand_id
1 'polypeptide(L)'
;MSLVLAFIALGVLILRRGLAGYPKTVRRFEILARREEAFLVAAAEVLFPATDGLALSGGEADLPGYADRYLQALPVRQRNLVRALFILFEQGTLIWPAPDRGGFKRFSGLSPHQRLAVLRNWESSGLYLRRMCLTALKAVLILGYVGHPQSLSALGLAPWKIESPRVEADFLYPPIGQGRDALPDSSLSRSSFPMSPPLVPGVDQEPS
;
A
#
# COMPACT_ATOMS: atom_id res chain seq x y z
N MET A 1 2.03 -37.38 -20.02
CA MET A 1 2.19 -37.86 -18.62
C MET A 1 3.29 -37.12 -17.86
N SER A 2 4.47 -36.87 -18.45
CA SER A 2 5.62 -36.23 -17.77
C SER A 2 5.40 -34.78 -17.30
N LEU A 3 4.63 -33.96 -18.04
CA LEU A 3 4.30 -32.58 -17.63
C LEU A 3 3.44 -32.53 -16.36
N VAL A 4 2.47 -33.44 -16.22
CA VAL A 4 1.59 -33.50 -15.04
C VAL A 4 2.38 -33.86 -13.79
N LEU A 5 3.30 -34.82 -13.89
CA LEU A 5 4.22 -35.17 -12.80
C LEU A 5 5.14 -34.01 -12.42
N ALA A 6 5.62 -33.23 -13.39
CA ALA A 6 6.43 -32.04 -13.14
C ALA A 6 5.64 -30.93 -12.41
N PHE A 7 4.38 -30.68 -12.80
CA PHE A 7 3.52 -29.73 -12.09
C PHE A 7 3.17 -30.19 -10.67
N ILE A 8 2.91 -31.48 -10.47
CA ILE A 8 2.67 -32.05 -9.14
C ILE A 8 3.94 -31.93 -8.28
N ALA A 9 5.10 -32.30 -8.81
CA ALA A 9 6.37 -32.19 -8.09
C ALA A 9 6.70 -30.73 -7.74
N LEU A 10 6.48 -29.80 -8.67
CA LEU A 10 6.63 -28.36 -8.45
C LEU A 10 5.65 -27.85 -7.39
N GLY A 11 4.38 -28.27 -7.45
CA GLY A 11 3.37 -27.94 -6.44
C GLY A 11 3.73 -28.47 -5.05
N VAL A 12 4.21 -29.71 -4.95
CA VAL A 12 4.68 -30.32 -3.70
C VAL A 12 5.93 -29.61 -3.16
N LEU A 13 6.88 -29.23 -4.03
CA LEU A 13 8.05 -28.44 -3.65
C LEU A 13 7.65 -27.06 -3.11
N ILE A 14 6.75 -26.36 -3.81
CA ILE A 14 6.18 -25.08 -3.38
C ILE A 14 5.48 -25.25 -2.02
N LEU A 15 4.72 -26.32 -1.83
CA LEU A 15 3.97 -26.56 -0.59
C LEU A 15 4.90 -26.87 0.59
N ARG A 16 5.87 -27.79 0.42
CA ARG A 16 6.88 -28.09 1.45
C ARG A 16 7.68 -26.85 1.84
N ARG A 17 8.06 -26.05 0.85
CA ARG A 17 8.81 -24.81 1.04
C ARG A 17 7.96 -23.70 1.69
N GLY A 18 6.67 -23.66 1.39
CA GLY A 18 5.71 -22.71 1.94
C GLY A 18 5.35 -22.97 3.41
N LEU A 19 5.57 -24.18 3.91
CA LEU A 19 5.27 -24.59 5.29
C LEU A 19 6.49 -24.58 6.23
N ALA A 20 7.71 -24.60 5.69
CA ALA A 20 8.93 -24.76 6.48
C ALA A 20 9.84 -23.52 6.48
N GLY A 21 10.41 -23.20 7.65
CA GLY A 21 11.59 -22.33 7.78
C GLY A 21 11.34 -20.83 7.68
N TYR A 22 10.11 -20.32 7.76
CA TYR A 22 9.87 -18.88 7.87
C TYR A 22 10.21 -18.37 9.27
N PRO A 23 10.84 -17.18 9.42
CA PRO A 23 11.10 -16.59 10.74
C PRO A 23 9.79 -16.41 11.52
N LYS A 24 9.87 -16.44 12.85
CA LYS A 24 8.70 -16.14 13.70
C LYS A 24 8.30 -14.69 13.45
N THR A 25 7.01 -14.49 13.21
CA THR A 25 6.47 -13.15 13.01
C THR A 25 6.61 -12.40 14.31
N VAL A 26 7.13 -11.19 14.25
CA VAL A 26 7.26 -10.34 15.44
C VAL A 26 5.89 -9.77 15.81
N ARG A 27 5.04 -9.57 14.80
CA ARG A 27 3.67 -9.06 14.94
C ARG A 27 2.66 -10.17 14.58
N ARG A 28 1.48 -10.12 15.19
CA ARG A 28 0.32 -10.92 14.77
C ARG A 28 -0.48 -10.11 13.76
N PHE A 29 -0.69 -10.69 12.58
CA PHE A 29 -1.56 -10.14 11.54
C PHE A 29 -2.86 -10.93 11.48
N GLU A 30 -3.94 -10.31 11.01
CA GLU A 30 -5.23 -10.98 10.94
C GLU A 30 -5.36 -11.84 9.68
N ILE A 31 -4.85 -11.36 8.55
CA ILE A 31 -4.98 -12.02 7.24
C ILE A 31 -3.63 -12.53 6.72
N LEU A 32 -2.55 -11.77 6.93
CA LEU A 32 -1.23 -12.10 6.41
C LEU A 32 -0.64 -13.34 7.06
N ALA A 33 -0.18 -14.27 6.22
CA ALA A 33 0.64 -15.38 6.65
C ALA A 33 2.11 -14.95 6.84
N ARG A 34 2.84 -15.71 7.67
CA ARG A 34 4.27 -15.49 7.97
C ARG A 34 5.16 -15.36 6.73
N ARG A 35 4.82 -16.11 5.68
CA ARG A 35 5.53 -16.08 4.39
C ARG A 35 5.28 -14.79 3.60
N GLU A 36 4.08 -14.26 3.71
CA GLU A 36 3.66 -13.04 3.02
C GLU A 36 4.32 -11.85 3.70
N GLU A 37 4.34 -11.82 5.04
CA GLU A 37 5.13 -10.84 5.82
C GLU A 37 6.61 -10.87 5.44
N ALA A 38 7.26 -12.04 5.48
CA ALA A 38 8.69 -12.16 5.18
C ALA A 38 9.02 -11.70 3.75
N PHE A 39 8.14 -11.98 2.79
CA PHE A 39 8.24 -11.48 1.43
C PHE A 39 8.11 -9.95 1.38
N LEU A 40 7.08 -9.39 2.02
CA LEU A 40 6.81 -7.95 2.02
C LEU A 40 7.96 -7.16 2.65
N VAL A 41 8.51 -7.62 3.78
CA VAL A 41 9.70 -7.01 4.41
C VAL A 41 10.88 -7.03 3.43
N ALA A 42 11.17 -8.19 2.84
CA ALA A 42 12.29 -8.33 1.90
C ALA A 42 12.12 -7.50 0.62
N ALA A 43 10.90 -7.33 0.14
CA ALA A 43 10.59 -6.49 -1.02
C ALA A 43 10.67 -5.00 -0.67
N ALA A 44 10.21 -4.61 0.52
CA ALA A 44 10.26 -3.23 1.02
C ALA A 44 11.70 -2.73 1.12
N GLU A 45 12.60 -3.52 1.70
CA GLU A 45 14.03 -3.19 1.85
C GLU A 45 14.71 -2.86 0.51
N VAL A 46 14.28 -3.53 -0.57
CA VAL A 46 14.92 -3.43 -1.89
C VAL A 46 14.30 -2.33 -2.74
N LEU A 47 12.99 -2.14 -2.65
CA LEU A 47 12.27 -1.13 -3.43
C LEU A 47 12.32 0.26 -2.79
N PHE A 48 12.46 0.34 -1.47
CA PHE A 48 12.53 1.58 -0.70
C PHE A 48 13.75 1.55 0.23
N PRO A 49 14.98 1.60 -0.30
CA PRO A 49 16.18 1.61 0.51
C PRO A 49 16.26 2.89 1.35
N ALA A 50 16.92 2.81 2.52
CA ALA A 50 17.28 4.00 3.30
C ALA A 50 18.32 4.80 2.49
N THR A 51 17.90 5.86 1.82
CA THR A 51 18.76 6.74 1.00
C THR A 51 18.22 8.15 1.12
N ASP A 52 19.07 9.16 1.00
CA ASP A 52 18.76 10.58 1.25
C ASP A 52 17.56 11.15 0.45
N GLY A 53 17.09 10.46 -0.59
CA GLY A 53 15.93 10.85 -1.39
C GLY A 53 14.58 10.28 -0.92
N LEU A 54 14.56 9.34 0.03
CA LEU A 54 13.33 8.77 0.59
C LEU A 54 13.16 9.17 2.06
N ALA A 55 11.97 9.63 2.39
CA ALA A 55 11.61 10.04 3.74
C ALA A 55 11.69 8.92 4.78
N LEU A 56 11.40 7.69 4.35
CA LEU A 56 11.41 6.49 5.17
C LEU A 56 12.04 5.35 4.39
N SER A 57 12.72 4.49 5.11
CA SER A 57 13.07 3.18 4.58
C SER A 57 11.82 2.27 4.52
N GLY A 58 11.84 1.27 3.65
CA GLY A 58 10.75 0.31 3.53
C GLY A 58 10.43 -0.45 4.83
N GLY A 59 11.41 -0.60 5.73
CA GLY A 59 11.21 -1.18 7.05
C GLY A 59 10.44 -0.26 8.01
N GLU A 60 10.64 1.04 7.91
CA GLU A 60 9.95 2.04 8.74
C GLU A 60 8.51 2.32 8.27
N ALA A 61 8.23 2.12 6.98
CA ALA A 61 6.91 2.36 6.40
C ALA A 61 5.84 1.30 6.75
N ASP A 62 6.17 0.27 7.56
CA ASP A 62 5.27 -0.81 7.98
C ASP A 62 4.42 -1.40 6.83
N LEU A 63 5.06 -1.71 5.69
CA LEU A 63 4.37 -2.26 4.53
C LEU A 63 3.59 -3.55 4.83
N PRO A 64 4.08 -4.48 5.69
CA PRO A 64 3.27 -5.62 6.12
C PRO A 64 1.98 -5.20 6.85
N GLY A 65 2.04 -4.24 7.77
CA GLY A 65 0.85 -3.72 8.46
C GLY A 65 -0.15 -3.05 7.52
N TYR A 66 0.33 -2.28 6.55
CA TYR A 66 -0.53 -1.72 5.50
C TYR A 66 -1.19 -2.83 4.67
N ALA A 67 -0.39 -3.79 4.19
CA ALA A 67 -0.89 -4.87 3.34
C ALA A 67 -1.94 -5.73 4.06
N ASP A 68 -1.81 -5.97 5.37
CA ASP A 68 -2.83 -6.70 6.15
C ASP A 68 -4.18 -5.96 6.11
N ARG A 69 -4.19 -4.66 6.45
CA ARG A 69 -5.39 -3.82 6.40
C ARG A 69 -5.98 -3.71 5.00
N TYR A 70 -5.13 -3.55 3.99
CA TYR A 70 -5.54 -3.53 2.59
C TYR A 70 -6.24 -4.84 2.20
N LEU A 71 -5.67 -6.00 2.56
CA LEU A 71 -6.28 -7.30 2.30
C LEU A 71 -7.61 -7.50 3.04
N GLN A 72 -7.75 -6.97 4.27
CA GLN A 72 -9.00 -7.01 5.02
C GLN A 72 -10.12 -6.27 4.28
N ALA A 73 -9.82 -5.12 3.68
CA ALA A 73 -10.78 -4.29 2.95
C ALA A 73 -11.19 -4.87 1.58
N LEU A 74 -10.41 -5.79 1.01
CA LEU A 74 -10.70 -6.38 -0.29
C LEU A 74 -11.75 -7.50 -0.22
N PRO A 75 -12.63 -7.61 -1.25
CA PRO A 75 -13.46 -8.80 -1.47
C PRO A 75 -12.60 -10.07 -1.59
N VAL A 76 -13.13 -11.21 -1.15
CA VAL A 76 -12.40 -12.49 -1.04
C VAL A 76 -11.66 -12.87 -2.32
N ARG A 77 -12.29 -12.68 -3.50
CA ARG A 77 -11.66 -12.99 -4.79
C ARG A 77 -10.43 -12.14 -5.06
N GLN A 78 -10.51 -10.81 -4.85
CA GLN A 78 -9.41 -9.88 -5.07
C GLN A 78 -8.30 -10.11 -4.04
N ARG A 79 -8.67 -10.33 -2.77
CA ARG A 79 -7.74 -10.73 -1.71
C ARG A 79 -6.91 -11.95 -2.10
N ASN A 80 -7.56 -12.99 -2.61
CA ASN A 80 -6.85 -14.20 -3.03
C ASN A 80 -5.90 -13.96 -4.21
N LEU A 81 -6.25 -13.06 -5.15
CA LEU A 81 -5.35 -12.69 -6.25
C LEU A 81 -4.09 -11.96 -5.75
N VAL A 82 -4.24 -11.01 -4.84
CA VAL A 82 -3.09 -10.29 -4.26
C VAL A 82 -2.20 -11.24 -3.45
N ARG A 83 -2.80 -12.16 -2.69
CA ARG A 83 -2.03 -13.19 -1.97
C ARG A 83 -1.31 -14.16 -2.92
N ALA A 84 -1.96 -14.56 -4.01
CA ALA A 84 -1.33 -15.36 -5.05
C ALA A 84 -0.15 -14.63 -5.69
N LEU A 85 -0.25 -13.30 -5.87
CA LEU A 85 0.86 -12.47 -6.33
C LEU A 85 2.05 -12.53 -5.37
N PHE A 86 1.83 -12.39 -4.05
CA PHE A 86 2.92 -12.49 -3.06
C PHE A 86 3.58 -13.87 -3.09
N ILE A 87 2.79 -14.94 -3.18
CA ILE A 87 3.29 -16.31 -3.28
C ILE A 87 4.10 -16.50 -4.57
N LEU A 88 3.63 -15.95 -5.69
CA LEU A 88 4.30 -16.03 -6.98
C LEU A 88 5.71 -15.44 -6.91
N PHE A 89 5.89 -14.26 -6.31
CA PHE A 89 7.22 -13.67 -6.19
C PHE A 89 8.08 -14.39 -5.15
N GLU A 90 7.51 -14.78 -4.02
CA GLU A 90 8.22 -15.48 -2.95
C GLU A 90 8.80 -16.83 -3.40
N GLN A 91 8.07 -17.55 -4.27
CA GLN A 91 8.43 -18.89 -4.74
C GLN A 91 8.93 -18.92 -6.20
N GLY A 92 8.76 -17.82 -6.95
CA GLY A 92 9.08 -17.74 -8.39
C GLY A 92 10.55 -17.98 -8.70
N THR A 93 11.43 -17.80 -7.72
CA THR A 93 12.87 -18.09 -7.80
C THR A 93 13.19 -19.57 -8.03
N LEU A 94 12.22 -20.48 -7.83
CA LEU A 94 12.38 -21.89 -8.21
C LEU A 94 12.38 -22.11 -9.72
N ILE A 95 11.57 -21.34 -10.44
CA ILE A 95 11.45 -21.43 -11.90
C ILE A 95 12.43 -20.47 -12.56
N TRP A 96 12.66 -19.32 -11.94
CA TRP A 96 13.51 -18.26 -12.45
C TRP A 96 14.47 -17.79 -11.36
N PRO A 97 15.58 -18.52 -11.18
CA PRO A 97 16.51 -18.28 -10.09
C PRO A 97 17.16 -16.90 -10.19
N ALA A 98 17.51 -16.35 -9.03
CA ALA A 98 18.37 -15.18 -8.95
C ALA A 98 19.78 -15.50 -9.48
N PRO A 99 20.56 -14.50 -9.92
CA PRO A 99 21.96 -14.73 -10.24
C PRO A 99 22.75 -15.21 -9.02
N ASP A 100 23.91 -15.82 -9.27
CA ASP A 100 24.88 -16.31 -8.28
C ASP A 100 24.47 -17.56 -7.47
N ARG A 101 25.41 -18.03 -6.64
CA ARG A 101 25.20 -19.20 -5.79
C ARG A 101 24.03 -18.98 -4.84
N GLY A 102 23.13 -19.96 -4.78
CA GLY A 102 21.94 -19.91 -3.93
C GLY A 102 20.73 -19.19 -4.54
N GLY A 103 20.73 -18.90 -5.85
CA GLY A 103 19.63 -18.22 -6.53
C GLY A 103 18.27 -18.93 -6.50
N PHE A 104 18.24 -20.23 -6.16
CA PHE A 104 17.03 -21.02 -5.94
C PHE A 104 16.45 -20.87 -4.53
N LYS A 105 17.02 -20.02 -3.67
CA LYS A 105 16.40 -19.65 -2.40
C LYS A 105 15.13 -18.83 -2.68
N ARG A 106 14.19 -18.86 -1.73
CA ARG A 106 12.96 -18.05 -1.73
C ARG A 106 13.34 -16.58 -1.76
N PHE A 107 12.48 -15.74 -2.30
CA PHE A 107 12.80 -14.33 -2.43
C PHE A 107 13.22 -13.69 -1.10
N SER A 108 12.46 -13.93 -0.03
CA SER A 108 12.80 -13.45 1.33
C SER A 108 14.16 -13.94 1.87
N GLY A 109 14.66 -15.07 1.38
CA GLY A 109 15.94 -15.68 1.78
C GLY A 109 17.12 -15.34 0.88
N LEU A 110 16.91 -14.56 -0.17
CA LEU A 110 17.97 -14.06 -1.05
C LEU A 110 18.70 -12.89 -0.39
N SER A 111 19.94 -12.63 -0.83
CA SER A 111 20.65 -11.40 -0.47
C SER A 111 19.95 -10.16 -1.06
N PRO A 112 20.16 -8.94 -0.51
CA PRO A 112 19.55 -7.72 -1.06
C PRO A 112 19.86 -7.49 -2.56
N HIS A 113 21.09 -7.76 -3.00
CA HIS A 113 21.46 -7.62 -4.41
C HIS A 113 20.76 -8.65 -5.31
N GLN A 114 20.60 -9.91 -4.84
CA GLN A 114 19.89 -10.95 -5.58
C GLN A 114 18.40 -10.62 -5.70
N ARG A 115 17.77 -10.12 -4.63
CA ARG A 115 16.38 -9.67 -4.66
C ARG A 115 16.18 -8.57 -5.70
N LEU A 116 17.07 -7.56 -5.73
CA LEU A 116 17.03 -6.49 -6.72
C LEU A 116 17.20 -7.03 -8.16
N ALA A 117 18.15 -7.94 -8.37
CA ALA A 117 18.37 -8.57 -9.67
C ALA A 117 17.15 -9.36 -10.14
N VAL A 118 16.47 -10.09 -9.25
CA VAL A 118 15.21 -10.78 -9.58
C VAL A 118 14.15 -9.78 -10.04
N LEU A 119 13.94 -8.68 -9.31
CA LEU A 119 12.95 -7.67 -9.71
C LEU A 119 13.30 -7.00 -11.05
N ARG A 120 14.58 -6.66 -11.27
CA ARG A 120 15.06 -6.11 -12.56
C ARG A 120 14.87 -7.10 -13.72
N ASN A 121 15.13 -8.38 -13.50
CA ASN A 121 14.93 -9.43 -14.51
C ASN A 121 13.45 -9.62 -14.85
N TRP A 122 12.54 -9.42 -13.89
CA TRP A 122 11.11 -9.42 -14.14
C TRP A 122 10.66 -8.19 -14.93
N GLU A 123 11.25 -7.03 -14.66
CA GLU A 123 10.99 -5.77 -15.36
C GLU A 123 11.43 -5.82 -16.83
N SER A 124 12.63 -6.34 -17.10
CA SER A 124 13.18 -6.49 -18.45
C SER A 124 12.72 -7.75 -19.18
N SER A 125 11.85 -8.56 -18.57
CA SER A 125 11.43 -9.84 -19.16
C SER A 125 10.65 -9.64 -20.46
N GLY A 126 10.90 -10.51 -21.44
CA GLY A 126 10.09 -10.59 -22.67
C GLY A 126 8.66 -11.09 -22.44
N LEU A 127 8.37 -11.72 -21.28
CA LEU A 127 7.04 -12.23 -20.96
C LEU A 127 6.18 -11.11 -20.35
N TYR A 128 5.15 -10.69 -21.09
CA TYR A 128 4.22 -9.63 -20.66
C TYR A 128 3.64 -9.86 -19.26
N LEU A 129 3.21 -11.10 -18.96
CA LEU A 129 2.62 -11.45 -17.67
C LEU A 129 3.56 -11.14 -16.49
N ARG A 130 4.87 -11.35 -16.63
CA ARG A 130 5.84 -11.04 -15.57
C ARG A 130 5.91 -9.55 -15.29
N ARG A 131 6.00 -8.75 -16.34
CA ARG A 131 6.02 -7.29 -16.22
C ARG A 131 4.73 -6.79 -15.57
N MET A 132 3.58 -7.29 -16.01
CA MET A 132 2.28 -6.97 -15.43
C MET A 132 2.20 -7.32 -13.93
N CYS A 133 2.63 -8.53 -13.54
CA CYS A 133 2.69 -8.93 -12.14
C CYS A 133 3.62 -8.02 -11.31
N LEU A 134 4.78 -7.63 -11.86
CA LEU A 134 5.69 -6.71 -11.18
C LEU A 134 5.07 -5.32 -11.03
N THR A 135 4.40 -4.80 -12.06
CA THR A 135 3.67 -3.53 -11.97
C THR A 135 2.60 -3.57 -10.89
N ALA A 136 1.80 -4.65 -10.84
CA ALA A 136 0.79 -4.84 -9.79
C ALA A 136 1.42 -4.89 -8.39
N LEU A 137 2.55 -5.58 -8.23
CA LEU A 137 3.29 -5.63 -6.97
C LEU A 137 3.78 -4.24 -6.56
N LYS A 138 4.47 -3.53 -7.48
CA LYS A 138 4.96 -2.17 -7.24
C LYS A 138 3.80 -1.25 -6.86
N ALA A 139 2.65 -1.34 -7.53
CA ALA A 139 1.48 -0.52 -7.21
C ALA A 139 0.99 -0.72 -5.77
N VAL A 140 0.86 -1.98 -5.33
CA VAL A 140 0.45 -2.29 -3.94
C VAL A 140 1.47 -1.76 -2.93
N LEU A 141 2.76 -1.93 -3.20
CA LEU A 141 3.83 -1.50 -2.28
C LEU A 141 3.99 0.02 -2.24
N ILE A 142 3.91 0.70 -3.39
CA ILE A 142 3.94 2.17 -3.47
C ILE A 142 2.72 2.74 -2.76
N LEU A 143 1.53 2.16 -2.96
CA LEU A 143 0.33 2.60 -2.25
C LEU A 143 0.48 2.44 -0.73
N GLY A 144 1.12 1.35 -0.27
CA GLY A 144 1.43 1.17 1.14
C GLY A 144 2.44 2.19 1.67
N TYR A 145 3.49 2.46 0.91
CA TYR A 145 4.51 3.44 1.27
C TYR A 145 3.94 4.85 1.36
N VAL A 146 3.18 5.28 0.34
CA VAL A 146 2.53 6.59 0.30
C VAL A 146 1.40 6.68 1.31
N GLY A 147 0.73 5.57 1.65
CA GLY A 147 -0.31 5.55 2.68
C GLY A 147 0.22 5.76 4.11
N HIS A 148 1.53 5.74 4.33
CA HIS A 148 2.12 5.97 5.64
C HIS A 148 2.14 7.48 5.97
N PRO A 149 1.68 7.91 7.16
CA PRO A 149 1.52 9.34 7.48
C PRO A 149 2.84 10.12 7.42
N GLN A 150 3.96 9.51 7.83
CA GLN A 150 5.27 10.16 7.73
C GLN A 150 5.72 10.34 6.27
N SER A 151 5.41 9.38 5.38
CA SER A 151 5.70 9.50 3.95
C SER A 151 4.90 10.64 3.33
N LEU A 152 3.61 10.76 3.69
CA LEU A 152 2.77 11.88 3.25
C LEU A 152 3.33 13.22 3.73
N SER A 153 3.66 13.33 5.02
CA SER A 153 4.26 14.55 5.60
C SER A 153 5.52 14.98 4.87
N ALA A 154 6.42 14.05 4.59
CA ALA A 154 7.67 14.36 3.91
C ALA A 154 7.49 14.73 2.44
N LEU A 155 6.44 14.22 1.78
CA LEU A 155 6.06 14.62 0.43
C LEU A 155 5.34 15.98 0.39
N GLY A 156 5.07 16.61 1.53
CA GLY A 156 4.19 17.79 1.61
C GLY A 156 2.73 17.47 1.28
N LEU A 157 2.37 16.18 1.29
CA LEU A 157 1.04 15.65 1.02
C LEU A 157 0.35 15.16 2.30
N ALA A 158 0.94 15.40 3.47
CA ALA A 158 0.25 15.21 4.74
C ALA A 158 -1.12 15.85 4.60
N PRO A 159 -2.20 15.20 5.07
CA PRO A 159 -3.51 15.80 5.05
C PRO A 159 -3.32 17.15 5.70
N TRP A 160 -3.38 18.20 4.87
CA TRP A 160 -3.53 19.54 5.35
C TRP A 160 -4.65 19.39 6.37
N LYS A 161 -4.44 19.89 7.59
CA LYS A 161 -5.59 20.24 8.41
C LYS A 161 -6.30 21.29 7.57
N ILE A 162 -7.07 20.86 6.57
CA ILE A 162 -8.08 21.64 5.93
C ILE A 162 -9.02 21.81 7.10
N GLU A 163 -8.81 22.88 7.86
CA GLU A 163 -9.88 23.49 8.61
C GLU A 163 -10.95 23.66 7.56
N SER A 164 -11.88 22.70 7.53
CA SER A 164 -13.01 22.77 6.63
C SER A 164 -13.65 24.10 7.00
N PRO A 165 -13.63 25.10 6.11
CA PRO A 165 -14.15 26.40 6.45
C PRO A 165 -15.56 26.16 6.95
N ARG A 166 -15.80 26.41 8.24
CA ARG A 166 -17.10 26.13 8.84
C ARG A 166 -18.08 27.02 8.14
N VAL A 167 -18.90 26.44 7.26
CA VAL A 167 -19.92 27.17 6.54
C VAL A 167 -21.10 27.32 7.49
N GLU A 168 -21.91 28.37 7.32
CA GLU A 168 -23.14 28.57 8.10
C GLU A 168 -24.02 27.29 8.16
N ALA A 169 -24.01 26.50 7.09
CA ALA A 169 -24.67 25.20 7.02
C ALA A 169 -24.18 24.17 8.06
N ASP A 170 -22.89 24.18 8.44
CA ASP A 170 -22.32 23.26 9.44
C ASP A 170 -22.84 23.54 10.86
N PHE A 171 -23.41 24.74 11.08
CA PHE A 171 -24.07 25.11 12.33
C PHE A 171 -25.57 24.77 12.33
N LEU A 172 -26.14 24.49 11.15
CA LEU A 172 -27.56 24.18 10.99
C LEU A 172 -27.82 22.67 11.00
N TYR A 173 -26.82 21.87 10.65
CA TYR A 173 -26.95 20.42 10.57
C TYR A 173 -25.88 19.71 11.42
N PRO A 174 -26.27 18.72 12.23
CA PRO A 174 -25.30 17.93 12.96
C PRO A 174 -24.41 17.14 11.98
N PRO A 175 -23.15 16.87 12.35
CA PRO A 175 -22.28 16.03 11.54
C PRO A 175 -22.94 14.68 11.24
N ILE A 176 -22.68 14.14 10.05
CA ILE A 176 -23.26 12.86 9.60
C ILE A 176 -22.98 11.77 10.65
N GLY A 177 -24.04 11.15 11.15
CA GLY A 177 -23.97 10.09 12.16
C GLY A 177 -24.04 10.56 13.62
N GLN A 178 -24.15 11.87 13.87
CA GLN A 178 -24.35 12.41 15.22
C GLN A 178 -25.78 12.87 15.47
N GLY A 179 -26.21 12.81 16.73
CA GLY A 179 -27.51 13.32 17.18
C GLY A 179 -27.57 14.85 17.14
N ARG A 180 -28.78 15.41 17.24
CA ARG A 180 -28.99 16.87 17.26
C ARG A 180 -28.25 17.58 18.40
N ASP A 181 -27.96 16.87 19.48
CA ASP A 181 -27.25 17.40 20.65
C ASP A 181 -25.77 17.71 20.34
N ALA A 182 -25.26 17.25 19.19
CA ALA A 182 -23.91 17.57 18.71
C ALA A 182 -23.82 18.93 17.99
N LEU A 183 -24.93 19.66 17.85
CA LEU A 183 -24.91 21.01 17.32
C LEU A 183 -24.18 21.93 18.33
N PRO A 184 -23.15 22.68 17.89
CA PRO A 184 -22.52 23.67 18.76
C PRO A 184 -23.56 24.70 19.20
N ASP A 185 -23.49 25.11 20.47
CA ASP A 185 -24.42 26.09 21.04
C ASP A 185 -24.39 27.38 20.20
N SER A 186 -25.50 27.59 19.47
CA SER A 186 -25.67 28.67 18.50
C SER A 186 -25.51 30.08 19.10
N SER A 187 -25.52 30.20 20.43
CA SER A 187 -25.37 31.45 21.15
C SER A 187 -23.99 32.11 20.97
N LEU A 188 -22.94 31.34 20.67
CA LEU A 188 -21.58 31.85 20.48
C LEU A 188 -21.27 32.34 19.05
N SER A 189 -22.13 32.06 18.06
CA SER A 189 -21.82 32.33 16.65
C SER A 189 -22.33 33.68 16.13
N ARG A 190 -23.24 34.36 16.85
CA ARG A 190 -23.80 35.66 16.40
C ARG A 190 -22.83 36.84 16.55
N SER A 191 -21.78 36.73 17.37
CA SER A 191 -20.94 37.87 17.74
C SER A 191 -19.63 38.00 16.95
N SER A 192 -19.28 37.05 16.08
CA SER A 192 -17.93 36.99 15.48
C SER A 192 -17.88 37.05 13.95
N PHE A 193 -19.01 37.04 13.25
CA PHE A 193 -18.99 37.22 11.80
C PHE A 193 -19.15 38.71 11.46
N PRO A 194 -18.12 39.38 10.89
CA PRO A 194 -18.35 40.66 10.26
C PRO A 194 -19.41 40.43 9.17
N MET A 195 -20.54 41.13 9.28
CA MET A 195 -21.56 41.11 8.23
C MET A 195 -20.84 41.35 6.91
N SER A 196 -20.96 40.39 5.97
CA SER A 196 -20.52 40.63 4.61
C SER A 196 -21.19 41.93 4.15
N PRO A 197 -20.42 42.86 3.57
CA PRO A 197 -21.01 44.10 3.07
C PRO A 197 -22.16 43.75 2.13
N PRO A 198 -23.26 44.52 2.16
CA PRO A 198 -24.41 44.26 1.31
C PRO A 198 -23.93 44.12 -0.13
N LEU A 199 -24.41 43.07 -0.81
CA LEU A 199 -24.22 42.88 -2.24
C LEU A 199 -24.55 44.22 -2.93
N VAL A 200 -23.53 44.90 -3.41
CA VAL A 200 -23.70 46.10 -4.22
C VAL A 200 -24.46 45.62 -5.46
N PRO A 201 -25.71 46.08 -5.71
CA PRO A 201 -26.42 45.72 -6.91
C PRO A 201 -25.55 46.11 -8.11
N GLY A 202 -25.38 45.15 -9.03
CA GLY A 202 -24.52 45.31 -10.20
C GLY A 202 -24.80 46.63 -10.89
N VAL A 203 -23.76 47.44 -11.04
CA VAL A 203 -23.78 48.56 -11.97
C VAL A 203 -23.77 47.93 -13.35
N ASP A 204 -24.94 47.91 -14.00
CA ASP A 204 -25.08 47.63 -15.42
C ASP A 204 -24.26 48.67 -16.19
N GLN A 205 -23.01 48.35 -16.52
CA GLN A 205 -22.23 49.14 -17.47
C GLN A 205 -22.75 48.85 -18.88
N GLU A 206 -23.59 49.74 -19.38
CA GLU A 206 -23.92 49.81 -20.80
C GLU A 206 -22.65 50.11 -21.63
N PRO A 207 -22.42 49.38 -22.73
CA PRO A 207 -21.31 49.66 -23.64
C PRO A 207 -21.62 50.88 -24.53
N SER A 208 -20.67 51.82 -24.60
CA SER A 208 -20.59 52.88 -25.62
C SER A 208 -19.54 52.53 -26.66
#